data_AF-A0A9E5HFK9-F1
#
_entry.id   AF-A0A9E5HFK9-F1
#
_cell.length_a   1.000
_cell.length_b   1.000
_cell.length_c   1.000
_cell.angle_alpha   90.00
_cell.angle_beta   90.00
_cell.angle_gamma   90.00
#
_symmetry.space_group_name_H-M   'P 1'
#
loop_
_entity.id
_entity.type
_entity.pdbx_description
1 polymer ?
#
loop_
_entity_poly.entity_id
_entity_poly.type
_entity_poly.pdbx_seq_one_letter_code
_entity_poly.pdbx_strand_id
1 'polypeptide(L)' 'NGGAIAIGHPIGASGARVLNTLLFEMQRRDVKKGLATLCIGGGMGVAMCIERP' A
#
# COMPACT_ATOMS: atom_id res chain seq x y z
N ASN A 1 -0.37 -2.96 11.42
CA ASN A 1 -0.69 -2.47 10.06
C ASN A 1 -1.27 -3.58 9.20
N GLY A 2 -2.39 -4.19 9.61
CA GLY A 2 -2.95 -5.36 8.93
C GLY A 2 -3.34 -5.12 7.45
N GLY A 3 -3.68 -6.22 6.78
CA GLY A 3 -4.11 -6.22 5.38
C GLY A 3 -5.61 -6.04 5.19
N ALA A 4 -6.04 -6.17 3.93
CA ALA A 4 -7.42 -6.03 3.51
C ALA A 4 -8.39 -7.01 4.19
N ILE A 5 -7.93 -8.19 4.62
CA ILE A 5 -8.74 -9.17 5.35
C ILE A 5 -9.20 -8.62 6.71
N ALA A 6 -8.31 -7.92 7.41
CA ALA A 6 -8.58 -7.42 8.77
C ALA A 6 -9.21 -6.02 8.77
N ILE A 7 -8.92 -5.21 7.75
CA ILE A 7 -9.26 -3.77 7.72
C ILE A 7 -10.31 -3.46 6.62
N GLY A 8 -10.68 -4.46 5.82
CA GLY A 8 -11.58 -4.32 4.70
C GLY A 8 -10.89 -3.88 3.40
N HIS A 9 -11.61 -4.06 2.29
CA HIS A 9 -11.18 -3.69 0.94
C HIS A 9 -12.22 -2.78 0.27
N PRO A 10 -12.33 -1.50 0.68
CA PRO A 10 -13.19 -0.55 -0.01
C PRO A 10 -12.62 -0.27 -1.41
N ILE A 11 -13.37 -0.68 -2.43
CA ILE A 11 -13.00 -0.48 -3.85
C ILE A 11 -12.86 1.03 -4.11
N GLY A 12 -11.83 1.41 -4.86
CA GLY A 12 -11.47 2.81 -5.13
C GLY A 12 -10.62 3.47 -4.04
N ALA A 13 -10.81 3.13 -2.76
CA ALA A 13 -10.03 3.72 -1.65
C ALA A 13 -8.80 2.89 -1.24
N SER A 14 -8.81 1.59 -1.49
CA SER A 14 -7.78 0.66 -0.98
C SER A 14 -6.36 0.96 -1.46
N GLY A 15 -6.18 1.50 -2.66
CA GLY A 15 -4.86 1.88 -3.19
C GLY A 15 -4.19 2.96 -2.34
N ALA A 16 -4.90 4.06 -2.09
CA ALA A 16 -4.43 5.13 -1.22
C ALA A 16 -4.24 4.66 0.23
N ARG A 17 -5.15 3.82 0.75
CA ARG A 17 -5.05 3.24 2.10
C ARG A 17 -3.78 2.40 2.27
N VAL A 18 -3.46 1.52 1.32
CA VAL A 18 -2.25 0.68 1.36
C VAL A 18 -1.00 1.57 1.29
N LEU A 19 -0.96 2.53 0.36
CA LEU A 19 0.17 3.45 0.21
C LEU A 19 0.40 4.28 1.48
N ASN A 20 -0.66 4.86 2.05
CA ASN A 20 -0.55 5.66 3.26
C ASN A 20 -0.04 4.83 4.45
N THR A 21 -0.57 3.62 4.61
CA THR A 21 -0.10 2.67 5.63
C THR A 21 1.40 2.36 5.44
N LEU A 22 1.85 2.15 4.20
CA LEU A 22 3.25 1.93 3.87
C LEU A 22 4.10 3.15 4.26
N LEU A 23 3.71 4.37 3.90
CA LEU A 23 4.46 5.59 4.20
C LEU A 23 4.67 5.79 5.72
N PHE A 24 3.61 5.65 6.51
CA PHE A 24 3.70 5.74 7.98
C PHE A 24 4.59 4.66 8.57
N GLU A 25 4.52 3.43 8.04
CA GLU A 25 5.39 2.34 8.49
C GLU A 25 6.84 2.52 8.06
N MET A 26 7.08 3.06 6.87
CA MET A 26 8.43 3.38 6.43
C MET A 26 9.06 4.43 7.35
N GLN A 27 8.29 5.45 7.75
CA GLN A 27 8.71 6.44 8.73
C GLN A 27 8.99 5.82 10.10
N ARG A 28 8.07 5.00 10.62
CA ARG A 28 8.22 4.35 11.91
C ARG A 28 9.44 3.42 11.97
N ARG A 29 9.77 2.74 10.87
CA ARG A 29 10.88 1.78 10.78
C ARG A 29 12.19 2.38 10.28
N ASP A 30 12.20 3.67 9.99
CA ASP A 30 13.31 4.38 9.36
C ASP A 30 13.90 3.67 8.13
N VAL A 31 13.02 3.24 7.22
CA VAL A 31 13.43 2.64 5.94
C VAL A 31 13.23 3.62 4.79
N LYS A 32 14.17 3.57 3.84
CA LYS A 32 14.17 4.45 2.67
C LYS A 32 13.30 3.96 1.53
N LYS A 33 13.23 2.65 1.27
CA LYS A 33 12.54 2.08 0.10
C LYS A 33 11.33 1.25 0.51
N GLY A 34 10.25 1.37 -0.25
CA GLY A 34 9.02 0.60 -0.06
C GLY A 34 8.32 0.32 -1.38
N LEU A 35 7.47 -0.70 -1.37
CA LEU A 35 6.69 -1.13 -2.53
C LEU A 35 5.23 -1.33 -2.11
N ALA A 36 4.31 -0.63 -2.75
CA ALA A 36 2.88 -0.87 -2.65
C ALA A 36 2.40 -1.57 -3.93
N THR A 37 1.66 -2.67 -3.80
CA THR A 37 1.12 -3.43 -4.94
C THR A 37 -0.31 -3.90 -4.65
N LEU A 38 -1.16 -3.93 -5.68
CA LEU A 38 -2.54 -4.39 -5.60
C LEU A 38 -2.91 -5.17 -6.88
N CYS A 39 -3.66 -6.26 -6.70
CA CYS A 39 -4.44 -6.86 -7.78
C CYS A 39 -5.73 -6.04 -7.99
N ILE A 40 -6.26 -6.10 -9.23
CA ILE A 40 -7.46 -5.38 -9.62
C ILE A 40 -8.35 -6.35 -10.41
N GLY A 41 -9.67 -6.27 -10.19
CA GLY A 41 -10.64 -7.05 -10.96
C GLY A 41 -10.50 -6.82 -12.48
N GLY A 42 -10.81 -7.84 -13.27
CA GLY A 42 -10.61 -7.79 -14.73
C GLY A 42 -9.18 -8.13 -15.19
N GLY A 43 -8.35 -8.70 -14.32
CA GLY A 43 -7.02 -9.22 -14.69
C GLY A 43 -5.92 -8.17 -14.75
N MET A 44 -6.05 -7.09 -13.98
CA MET A 44 -5.08 -5.99 -13.94
C MET A 44 -4.30 -5.98 -12.61
N GLY A 45 -3.21 -5.23 -12.58
CA GLY A 45 -2.43 -4.98 -11.38
C GLY A 45 -1.71 -3.65 -11.43
N VAL A 46 -1.38 -3.12 -10.26
CA VAL A 46 -0.59 -1.89 -10.11
C VAL A 46 0.49 -2.10 -9.06
N ALA A 47 1.68 -1.55 -9.32
CA ALA A 47 2.79 -1.53 -8.38
C ALA A 47 3.44 -0.14 -8.38
N MET A 48 3.83 0.34 -7.20
CA MET A 48 4.46 1.64 -7.01
C MET A 48 5.63 1.51 -6.03
N CYS A 49 6.83 1.81 -6.53
CA CYS A 49 8.03 1.95 -5.71
C CYS A 49 8.07 3.37 -5.13
N ILE A 50 8.33 3.46 -3.83
CA ILE A 50 8.46 4.72 -3.10
C ILE A 50 9.86 4.79 -2.49
N GLU A 51 10.48 5.95 -2.59
CA GLU A 51 11.71 6.29 -1.87
C GLU A 51 11.43 7.51 -0.97
N ARG A 52 11.81 7.40 0.31
CA ARG A 52 11.79 8.50 1.27
C ARG A 52 13.15 9.19 1.28
N PRO A 53 13.21 10.53 1.41
CA PRO A 53 14.46 11.28 1.46
C PRO A 53 15.39 10.78 2.59
#